data_AF-G3BDF5-F1
#
_entry.id   AF-G3BDF5-F1
#
_cell.length_a   1.000
_cell.length_b   1.000
_cell.length_c   1.000
_cell.angle_alpha   90.00
_cell.angle_beta   90.00
_cell.angle_gamma   90.00
#
_symmetry.space_group_name_H-M   'P 1'
#
loop_
_entity.id
_entity.type
_entity.pdbx_description
1 polymer ?
#
loop_
_entity_poly.entity_id
_entity_poly.type
_entity_poly.pdbx_seq_one_letter_code
_entity_poly.pdbx_strand_id
1 'polypeptide(L)'
;MEKTFNLSHNRKPVFYGFIAIWLISAGIWVYVYTPIDFSESETSIYHSELRAPNADLSNPLNVKKIDVFEDCTIQKLVRTLGIEDTRSIDSHSSVYDQMLEKRALSDILTNLDFTERCNLYFKNLFVRDHNWFVDPNEDFPLEHRDAFDLQSFKKETSERVREKFAQMLNLEYDKINFDDENVRKEVDRLTEEEFNEFWERTMKTEQKIVDYLSHLRIFNKCYVTSDNRYIMSKANELIEKEANSIDHTEFKADDDESLINDSGSKSCSELESRIYKWVSHSYPIYERWTGEIFLSPPDLRKFVRHPEVFKTTNSKFKGFTERPSKSASTLNGPCFFNKFKNSLNGKGIVLSIGDKHVDDIVRLIRLLRALNNHYPIQIVFYDSLSDETKARIVAAARNKMVDLPESFHKVSKHFPPDYLNVQDGGLPKQEVWFVNTYNAIHDHFKDKFKRFANKFLATLFNSFEEFMLVDADTTTELKSQQKGGTWKVDIVIVIYGGLTSDGQDNTQVGRVFEFDQDSIDLSSYFGDIWVGNE
;
A
#
# COMPACT_ATOMS: atom_id res chain seq x y z
N MET A 1 -74.58 -39.71 -28.54
CA MET A 1 -73.72 -38.66 -29.12
C MET A 1 -72.74 -38.25 -28.05
N GLU A 2 -71.46 -38.58 -28.23
CA GLU A 2 -70.30 -37.75 -27.89
C GLU A 2 -69.05 -38.61 -28.10
N LYS A 3 -68.29 -38.27 -29.15
CA LYS A 3 -66.98 -38.86 -29.44
C LYS A 3 -65.93 -38.01 -28.75
N THR A 4 -65.17 -38.63 -27.86
CA THR A 4 -63.93 -38.12 -27.30
C THR A 4 -62.87 -38.03 -28.40
N PHE A 5 -62.32 -36.83 -28.65
CA PHE A 5 -61.18 -36.63 -29.54
C PHE A 5 -59.89 -36.50 -28.71
N ASN A 6 -59.07 -37.54 -28.82
CA ASN A 6 -57.74 -37.65 -28.27
C ASN A 6 -56.79 -36.71 -29.04
N LEU A 7 -56.24 -35.68 -28.37
CA LEU A 7 -55.27 -34.73 -28.93
C LEU A 7 -53.96 -34.79 -28.15
N SER A 8 -53.25 -35.92 -28.25
CA SER A 8 -51.90 -36.08 -27.69
C SER A 8 -50.95 -36.79 -28.66
N HIS A 9 -50.70 -36.20 -29.84
CA HIS A 9 -49.59 -36.69 -30.66
C HIS A 9 -48.77 -35.66 -31.45
N ASN A 10 -49.19 -34.38 -31.53
CA ASN A 10 -48.49 -33.39 -32.38
C ASN A 10 -47.82 -32.21 -31.65
N ARG A 11 -47.69 -32.22 -30.31
CA ARG A 11 -47.01 -31.10 -29.59
C ARG A 11 -45.48 -31.20 -29.56
N LYS A 12 -44.92 -32.41 -29.60
CA LYS A 12 -43.47 -32.62 -29.60
C LYS A 12 -42.77 -32.03 -30.84
N PRO A 13 -43.22 -32.26 -32.09
CA PRO A 13 -42.55 -31.68 -33.26
C PRO A 13 -42.65 -30.15 -33.30
N VAL A 14 -43.75 -29.56 -32.81
CA VAL A 14 -43.90 -28.10 -32.69
C VAL A 14 -42.91 -27.52 -31.68
N PHE A 15 -42.74 -28.18 -30.53
CA PHE A 15 -41.79 -27.75 -29.51
C PHE A 15 -40.33 -27.86 -29.98
N TYR A 16 -39.96 -28.96 -30.65
CA TYR A 16 -38.63 -29.09 -31.26
C TYR A 16 -38.41 -28.10 -32.42
N GLY A 17 -39.46 -27.76 -33.16
CA GLY A 17 -39.42 -26.70 -34.17
C GLY A 17 -39.10 -25.34 -33.57
N PHE A 18 -39.71 -24.97 -32.44
CA PHE A 18 -39.37 -23.73 -31.72
C PHE A 18 -37.94 -23.72 -31.19
N ILE A 19 -37.45 -24.83 -30.66
CA ILE A 19 -36.05 -24.94 -30.19
C ILE A 19 -35.07 -24.80 -31.36
N ALA A 20 -35.35 -25.45 -32.49
CA ALA A 20 -34.50 -25.35 -33.68
C ALA A 20 -34.46 -23.92 -34.23
N ILE A 21 -35.61 -23.24 -34.30
CA ILE A 21 -35.68 -21.83 -34.71
C ILE A 21 -34.91 -20.95 -33.72
N TRP A 22 -35.06 -21.17 -32.41
CA TRP A 22 -34.33 -20.40 -31.39
C TRP A 22 -32.82 -20.59 -31.48
N LEU A 23 -32.34 -21.82 -31.70
CA LEU A 23 -30.92 -22.12 -31.89
C LEU A 23 -30.36 -21.50 -33.18
N ILE A 24 -31.14 -21.49 -34.27
CA ILE A 24 -30.76 -20.82 -35.51
C ILE A 24 -30.70 -19.30 -35.30
N SER A 25 -31.67 -18.71 -34.62
CA SER A 25 -31.66 -17.28 -34.28
C SER A 25 -30.49 -16.91 -33.37
N ALA A 26 -30.16 -17.75 -32.38
CA ALA A 26 -29.00 -17.56 -31.52
C ALA A 26 -27.67 -17.72 -32.29
N GLY A 27 -27.59 -18.68 -33.22
CA GLY A 27 -26.44 -18.86 -34.09
C GLY A 27 -26.24 -17.70 -35.07
N ILE A 28 -27.32 -17.16 -35.65
CA ILE A 28 -27.28 -15.94 -36.47
C ILE A 28 -26.89 -14.74 -35.61
N TRP A 29 -27.41 -14.63 -34.38
CA TRP A 29 -27.02 -13.55 -33.47
C TRP A 29 -25.53 -13.64 -33.15
N VAL A 30 -25.00 -14.81 -32.81
CA VAL A 30 -23.55 -15.01 -32.59
C VAL A 30 -22.75 -14.76 -33.87
N TYR A 31 -23.21 -15.14 -35.05
CA TYR A 31 -22.49 -14.90 -36.31
C TYR A 31 -22.52 -13.42 -36.76
N VAL A 32 -23.59 -12.69 -36.46
CA VAL A 32 -23.73 -11.26 -36.76
C VAL A 32 -23.09 -10.38 -35.69
N TYR A 33 -23.00 -10.87 -34.44
CA TYR A 33 -22.42 -10.16 -33.29
C TYR A 33 -21.10 -10.75 -32.77
N THR A 34 -20.49 -11.71 -33.46
CA THR A 34 -19.05 -11.96 -33.30
C THR A 34 -18.37 -10.61 -33.54
N PRO A 35 -17.56 -10.13 -32.59
CA PRO A 35 -16.97 -8.81 -32.69
C PRO A 35 -16.20 -8.76 -34.00
N ILE A 36 -16.54 -7.79 -34.84
CA ILE A 36 -15.62 -7.26 -35.83
C ILE A 36 -14.31 -7.05 -35.05
N ASP A 37 -13.25 -7.75 -35.45
CA ASP A 37 -11.89 -7.39 -35.02
C ASP A 37 -11.77 -5.89 -35.21
N PHE A 38 -11.68 -5.15 -34.09
CA PHE A 38 -11.20 -3.79 -34.13
C PHE A 38 -9.71 -3.87 -34.43
N SER A 39 -9.37 -4.16 -35.69
CA SER A 39 -8.16 -3.58 -36.26
C SER A 39 -8.37 -2.07 -36.17
N GLU A 40 -7.47 -1.39 -35.47
CA GLU A 40 -7.40 0.06 -35.38
C GLU A 40 -7.73 0.72 -36.73
N SER A 41 -8.96 1.19 -36.89
CA SER A 41 -9.25 2.18 -37.90
C SER A 41 -8.90 3.53 -37.30
N GLU A 42 -7.63 3.89 -37.38
CA GLU A 42 -7.19 5.28 -37.33
C GLU A 42 -7.83 6.04 -38.51
N THR A 43 -9.08 6.45 -38.38
CA THR A 43 -9.59 7.61 -39.12
C THR A 43 -10.62 8.31 -38.25
N SER A 44 -10.11 9.02 -37.25
CA SER A 44 -10.81 10.15 -36.67
C SER A 44 -11.16 11.15 -37.77
N ILE A 45 -12.40 11.64 -37.76
CA ILE A 45 -12.97 12.60 -38.72
C ILE A 45 -12.30 13.99 -38.66
N TYR A 46 -11.28 14.15 -37.81
CA TYR A 46 -10.46 15.36 -37.68
C TYR A 46 -9.20 15.35 -38.57
N HIS A 47 -9.05 14.39 -39.50
CA HIS A 47 -7.85 14.28 -40.32
C HIS A 47 -7.78 15.15 -41.59
N SER A 48 -8.74 16.05 -41.84
CA SER A 48 -8.63 17.02 -42.94
C SER A 48 -8.38 18.43 -42.41
N GLU A 49 -7.20 18.95 -42.73
CA GLU A 49 -6.84 20.39 -42.72
C GLU A 49 -6.27 20.99 -41.42
N LEU A 50 -5.34 20.30 -40.77
CA LEU A 50 -4.22 20.98 -40.10
C LEU A 50 -2.93 20.25 -40.48
N ARG A 51 -2.22 20.79 -41.47
CA ARG A 51 -0.86 20.37 -41.82
C ARG A 51 0.04 20.80 -40.66
N ALA A 52 0.16 19.95 -39.65
CA ALA A 52 1.13 20.11 -38.57
C ALA A 52 2.54 20.18 -39.19
N PRO A 53 3.33 21.23 -38.92
CA PRO A 53 4.72 21.23 -39.31
C PRO A 53 5.42 20.19 -38.41
N ASN A 54 5.83 19.06 -38.98
CA ASN A 54 6.73 18.05 -38.40
C ASN A 54 6.87 18.16 -36.87
N ALA A 55 5.83 17.75 -36.14
CA ALA A 55 5.99 17.44 -34.73
C ALA A 55 6.82 16.18 -34.68
N ASP A 56 8.12 16.39 -34.51
CA ASP A 56 9.05 15.41 -34.02
C ASP A 56 8.35 14.63 -32.90
N LEU A 57 8.24 13.31 -33.06
CA LEU A 57 7.85 12.41 -31.98
C LEU A 57 9.05 12.37 -31.02
N SER A 58 9.39 13.52 -30.45
CA SER A 58 10.49 13.68 -29.53
C SER A 58 10.06 13.02 -28.23
N ASN A 59 10.79 11.96 -27.91
CA ASN A 59 11.07 11.49 -26.55
C ASN A 59 10.38 12.30 -25.45
N PRO A 60 9.59 11.69 -24.53
CA PRO A 60 9.11 12.36 -23.31
C PRO A 60 10.26 12.71 -22.33
N LEU A 61 11.50 12.78 -22.80
CA LEU A 61 12.75 12.96 -22.04
C LEU A 61 13.39 14.34 -22.23
N ASN A 62 12.77 15.27 -22.99
CA ASN A 62 13.33 16.61 -23.18
C ASN A 62 12.72 17.68 -22.25
N VAL A 63 12.01 17.28 -21.19
CA VAL A 63 11.70 18.20 -20.10
C VAL A 63 12.99 18.36 -19.29
N LYS A 64 13.51 19.58 -19.24
CA LYS A 64 14.70 19.88 -18.44
C LYS A 64 14.37 19.59 -16.97
N LYS A 65 15.05 18.62 -16.36
CA LYS A 65 14.90 18.34 -14.92
C LYS A 65 15.20 19.61 -14.13
N ILE A 66 14.24 20.09 -13.36
CA ILE A 66 14.35 21.28 -12.54
C ILE A 66 14.80 20.84 -11.16
N ASP A 67 15.85 21.44 -10.63
CA ASP A 67 16.27 21.18 -9.25
C ASP A 67 15.31 21.89 -8.30
N VAL A 68 14.33 21.14 -7.79
CA VAL A 68 13.32 21.64 -6.86
C VAL A 68 13.90 21.75 -5.45
N PHE A 69 14.97 21.01 -5.17
CA PHE A 69 15.60 20.95 -3.84
C PHE A 69 16.39 22.23 -3.52
N GLU A 70 17.06 22.79 -4.53
CA GLU A 70 17.80 24.04 -4.41
C GLU A 70 16.92 25.30 -4.59
N ASP A 71 15.61 25.13 -4.80
CA ASP A 71 14.69 26.26 -4.90
C ASP A 71 14.58 27.02 -3.55
N CYS A 72 14.80 28.34 -3.61
CA CYS A 72 14.83 29.20 -2.42
C CYS A 72 13.51 29.20 -1.64
N THR A 73 12.37 29.10 -2.33
CA THR A 73 11.04 29.06 -1.69
C THR A 73 10.84 27.72 -0.97
N ILE A 74 11.27 26.60 -1.56
CA ILE A 74 11.25 25.29 -0.89
C ILE A 74 12.14 25.29 0.34
N GLN A 75 13.39 25.75 0.23
CA GLN A 75 14.32 25.78 1.37
C GLN A 75 13.79 26.59 2.55
N LYS A 76 13.14 27.74 2.28
CA LYS A 76 12.48 28.53 3.32
C LYS A 76 11.29 27.79 3.92
N LEU A 77 10.44 27.17 3.10
CA LEU A 77 9.28 26.42 3.57
C LEU A 77 9.69 25.26 4.48
N VAL A 78 10.69 24.47 4.08
CA VAL A 78 11.25 23.36 4.87
C VAL A 78 11.77 23.85 6.22
N ARG A 79 12.55 24.94 6.24
CA ARG A 79 13.06 25.56 7.48
C ARG A 79 11.93 26.03 8.40
N THR A 80 10.89 26.67 7.88
CA THR A 80 9.78 27.16 8.70
C THR A 80 8.87 26.05 9.22
N LEU A 81 8.70 24.98 8.44
CA LEU A 81 7.98 23.80 8.89
C LEU A 81 8.78 22.98 9.91
N GLY A 82 10.09 23.24 10.03
CA GLY A 82 10.99 22.50 10.92
C GLY A 82 11.14 21.05 10.48
N ILE A 83 11.09 20.82 9.17
CA ILE A 83 11.27 19.50 8.57
C ILE A 83 12.77 19.34 8.30
N GLU A 84 13.39 18.31 8.88
CA GLU A 84 14.74 17.91 8.50
C GLU A 84 14.65 17.04 7.26
N ASP A 85 15.11 17.55 6.12
CA ASP A 85 15.25 16.74 4.93
C ASP A 85 16.54 15.91 5.04
N THR A 86 16.36 14.59 5.15
CA THR A 86 17.47 13.63 5.27
C THR A 86 17.88 13.06 3.92
N ARG A 87 17.21 13.47 2.84
CA ARG A 87 17.49 12.98 1.48
C ARG A 87 18.72 13.69 0.92
N SER A 88 19.54 12.96 0.17
CA SER A 88 20.72 13.47 -0.52
C SER A 88 20.51 13.64 -2.04
N ILE A 89 19.35 13.21 -2.57
CA ILE A 89 19.07 13.17 -4.01
C ILE A 89 17.68 13.72 -4.26
N ASP A 90 17.55 14.60 -5.26
CA ASP A 90 16.27 15.11 -5.72
C ASP A 90 15.52 14.08 -6.58
N SER A 91 14.45 13.56 -5.96
CA SER A 91 13.57 12.51 -6.47
C SER A 91 12.12 13.00 -6.36
N HIS A 92 11.72 13.90 -7.26
CA HIS A 92 10.36 14.42 -7.38
C HIS A 92 9.66 13.87 -8.63
N SER A 93 8.34 14.09 -8.70
CA SER A 93 7.55 13.67 -9.86
C SER A 93 7.84 14.52 -11.08
N SER A 94 8.02 13.89 -12.23
CA SER A 94 8.24 14.55 -13.52
C SER A 94 7.08 15.47 -13.96
N VAL A 95 5.90 15.34 -13.35
CA VAL A 95 4.78 16.29 -13.53
C VAL A 95 5.16 17.69 -13.01
N TYR A 96 5.96 17.76 -11.94
CA TYR A 96 6.45 19.03 -11.43
C TYR A 96 7.44 19.69 -12.39
N ASP A 97 8.30 18.94 -13.07
CA ASP A 97 9.20 19.49 -14.07
C ASP A 97 8.40 20.22 -15.17
N GLN A 98 7.36 19.58 -15.70
CA GLN A 98 6.48 20.18 -16.72
C GLN A 98 5.75 21.42 -16.19
N MET A 99 5.26 21.37 -14.95
CA MET A 99 4.60 22.52 -14.33
C MET A 99 5.57 23.69 -14.16
N LEU A 100 6.80 23.42 -13.72
CA LEU A 100 7.80 24.42 -13.36
C LEU A 100 8.60 24.93 -14.56
N GLU A 101 8.60 24.20 -15.68
CA GLU A 101 9.14 24.70 -16.95
C GLU A 101 8.33 25.88 -17.47
N LYS A 102 7.01 25.85 -17.26
CA LYS A 102 6.07 26.87 -17.73
C LYS A 102 5.99 28.08 -16.80
N ARG A 103 6.31 27.92 -15.50
CA ARG A 103 6.15 28.99 -14.49
C ARG A 103 7.01 28.77 -13.23
N ALA A 104 7.31 29.85 -12.53
CA ALA A 104 8.05 29.77 -11.26
C ALA A 104 7.21 29.10 -10.16
N LEU A 105 7.85 28.35 -9.27
CA LEU A 105 7.17 27.73 -8.14
C LEU A 105 6.50 28.76 -7.22
N SER A 106 7.15 29.91 -7.01
CA SER A 106 6.63 31.00 -6.19
C SER A 106 5.25 31.47 -6.67
N ASP A 107 5.06 31.61 -7.98
CA ASP A 107 3.80 32.01 -8.62
C ASP A 107 2.67 31.00 -8.33
N ILE A 108 2.96 29.70 -8.45
CA ILE A 108 2.01 28.62 -8.10
C ILE A 108 1.62 28.69 -6.62
N LEU A 109 2.59 28.91 -5.74
CA LEU A 109 2.34 28.91 -4.31
C LEU A 109 1.59 30.17 -3.84
N THR A 110 1.81 31.32 -4.47
CA THR A 110 1.18 32.59 -4.08
C THR A 110 -0.20 32.78 -4.65
N ASN A 111 -0.43 32.35 -5.90
CA ASN A 111 -1.66 32.65 -6.62
C ASN A 111 -2.69 31.53 -6.58
N LEU A 112 -2.28 30.30 -6.24
CA LEU A 112 -3.19 29.16 -6.12
C LEU A 112 -3.34 28.67 -4.68
N ASP A 113 -4.58 28.44 -4.28
CA ASP A 113 -4.86 27.81 -3.01
C ASP A 113 -4.47 26.30 -3.04
N PHE A 114 -4.66 25.60 -1.92
CA PHE A 114 -4.31 24.17 -1.87
C PHE A 114 -5.13 23.30 -2.83
N THR A 115 -6.41 23.63 -2.98
CA THR A 115 -7.35 22.92 -3.86
C THR A 115 -6.96 23.12 -5.32
N GLU A 116 -6.67 24.36 -5.70
CA GLU A 116 -6.27 24.71 -7.06
C GLU A 116 -4.91 24.08 -7.43
N ARG A 117 -3.96 24.02 -6.49
CA ARG A 117 -2.69 23.31 -6.68
C ARG A 117 -2.87 21.81 -6.89
N CYS A 118 -3.79 21.18 -6.15
CA CYS A 118 -4.15 19.78 -6.36
C CYS A 118 -4.71 19.56 -7.77
N ASN A 119 -5.65 20.39 -8.21
CA ASN A 119 -6.23 20.28 -9.55
C ASN A 119 -5.18 20.54 -10.64
N LEU A 120 -4.31 21.54 -10.46
CA LEU A 120 -3.25 21.86 -11.42
C LEU A 120 -2.30 20.67 -11.66
N TYR A 121 -1.94 19.93 -10.60
CA TYR A 121 -1.10 18.73 -10.73
C TYR A 121 -1.75 17.67 -11.60
N PHE A 122 -2.99 17.26 -11.30
CA PHE A 122 -3.67 16.23 -12.07
C PHE A 122 -4.01 16.69 -13.49
N LYS A 123 -4.26 17.99 -13.67
CA LYS A 123 -4.47 18.60 -14.98
C LYS A 123 -3.23 18.47 -15.87
N ASN A 124 -2.04 18.77 -15.34
CA ASN A 124 -0.78 18.60 -16.08
C ASN A 124 -0.49 17.11 -16.36
N LEU A 125 -0.83 16.22 -15.42
CA LEU A 125 -0.73 14.78 -15.66
C LEU A 125 -1.64 14.32 -16.83
N PHE A 126 -2.86 14.85 -16.93
CA PHE A 126 -3.77 14.59 -18.05
C PHE A 126 -3.28 15.16 -19.38
N VAL A 127 -2.73 16.39 -19.37
CA VAL A 127 -2.15 17.00 -20.57
C VAL A 127 -1.01 16.14 -21.11
N ARG A 128 -0.18 15.59 -20.22
CA ARG A 128 0.95 14.75 -20.58
C ARG A 128 0.52 13.41 -21.17
N ASP A 129 -0.45 12.76 -20.56
CA ASP A 129 -0.97 11.46 -21.00
C ASP A 129 -2.46 11.36 -20.68
N HIS A 130 -3.32 11.50 -21.68
CA HIS A 130 -4.78 11.42 -21.50
C HIS A 130 -5.25 10.07 -20.95
N ASN A 131 -4.48 9.01 -21.18
CA ASN A 131 -4.79 7.63 -20.79
C ASN A 131 -4.05 7.20 -19.52
N TRP A 132 -3.47 8.14 -18.77
CA TRP A 132 -2.70 7.82 -17.58
C TRP A 132 -3.53 7.03 -16.55
N PHE A 133 -2.88 6.08 -15.91
CA PHE A 133 -3.31 5.41 -14.68
C PHE A 133 -2.10 4.80 -13.98
N VAL A 134 -2.24 4.48 -12.70
CA VAL A 134 -1.24 3.70 -11.96
C VAL A 134 -1.51 2.24 -12.28
N ASP A 135 -0.64 1.62 -13.09
CA ASP A 135 -0.84 0.23 -13.50
C ASP A 135 -0.39 -0.75 -12.40
N PRO A 136 -1.30 -1.53 -11.80
CA PRO A 136 -0.92 -2.54 -10.81
C PRO A 136 -0.17 -3.73 -11.41
N ASN A 137 -0.18 -3.87 -12.74
CA ASN A 137 0.59 -4.89 -13.48
C ASN A 137 1.99 -4.45 -13.87
N GLU A 138 2.35 -3.19 -13.61
CA GLU A 138 3.71 -2.72 -13.88
C GLU A 138 4.71 -3.47 -12.98
N ASP A 139 5.68 -4.12 -13.61
CA ASP A 139 6.81 -4.74 -12.93
C ASP A 139 7.98 -3.76 -12.90
N PHE A 140 8.51 -3.51 -11.70
CA PHE A 140 9.66 -2.62 -11.50
C PHE A 140 10.91 -3.46 -11.24
N PRO A 141 11.77 -3.70 -12.25
CA PRO A 141 13.05 -4.35 -12.02
C PRO A 141 13.91 -3.47 -11.10
N LEU A 142 14.10 -3.91 -9.86
CA LEU A 142 14.95 -3.21 -8.89
C LEU A 142 16.40 -3.58 -9.17
N GLU A 143 17.03 -2.80 -10.04
CA GLU A 143 18.45 -2.86 -10.30
C GLU A 143 19.17 -1.87 -9.36
N HIS A 144 20.12 -2.37 -8.57
CA HIS A 144 20.77 -1.55 -7.54
C HIS A 144 21.74 -0.55 -8.16
N ARG A 145 21.24 0.65 -8.52
CA ARG A 145 22.04 1.73 -9.10
C ARG A 145 23.33 2.01 -8.33
N ASP A 146 23.23 2.09 -7.00
CA ASP A 146 24.34 2.45 -6.13
C ASP A 146 25.31 1.28 -5.87
N ALA A 147 25.01 0.07 -6.36
CA ALA A 147 25.90 -1.09 -6.28
C ALA A 147 26.89 -1.16 -7.46
N PHE A 148 26.71 -0.34 -8.50
CA PHE A 148 27.49 -0.40 -9.73
C PHE A 148 28.13 0.95 -10.06
N ASP A 149 29.37 1.16 -9.64
CA ASP A 149 30.24 2.08 -10.39
C ASP A 149 30.68 1.41 -11.71
N LEU A 150 31.13 2.21 -12.68
CA LEU A 150 31.52 1.69 -14.00
C LEU A 150 32.60 0.59 -13.89
N GLN A 151 33.50 0.67 -12.90
CA GLN A 151 34.56 -0.32 -12.73
C GLN A 151 34.02 -1.66 -12.21
N SER A 152 33.10 -1.62 -11.27
CA SER A 152 32.42 -2.78 -10.68
C SER A 152 31.53 -3.44 -11.73
N PHE A 153 30.80 -2.63 -12.52
CA PHE A 153 30.04 -3.13 -13.66
C PHE A 153 30.93 -3.79 -14.71
N LYS A 154 32.06 -3.17 -15.08
CA LYS A 154 33.04 -3.76 -16.01
C LYS A 154 33.54 -5.11 -15.49
N LYS A 155 33.85 -5.23 -14.20
CA LYS A 155 34.32 -6.48 -13.59
C LYS A 155 33.26 -7.59 -13.67
N GLU A 156 32.02 -7.29 -13.29
CA GLU A 156 30.94 -8.28 -13.21
C GLU A 156 30.39 -8.69 -14.58
N THR A 157 30.43 -7.80 -15.57
CA THR A 157 29.90 -8.06 -16.91
C THR A 157 30.94 -8.47 -17.95
N SER A 158 32.24 -8.43 -17.60
CA SER A 158 33.35 -8.67 -18.53
C SER A 158 33.23 -9.98 -19.33
N GLU A 159 32.93 -11.10 -18.69
CA GLU A 159 32.77 -12.40 -19.37
C GLU A 159 31.60 -12.37 -20.35
N ARG A 160 30.44 -11.88 -19.90
CA ARG A 160 29.21 -11.78 -20.72
C ARG A 160 29.40 -10.86 -21.94
N VAL A 161 30.09 -9.72 -21.79
CA VAL A 161 30.35 -8.80 -22.91
C VAL A 161 31.35 -9.42 -23.90
N ARG A 162 32.37 -10.13 -23.41
CA ARG A 162 33.33 -10.85 -24.27
C ARG A 162 32.65 -11.97 -25.06
N GLU A 163 31.72 -12.71 -24.45
CA GLU A 163 30.90 -13.71 -25.14
C GLU A 163 30.04 -13.08 -26.25
N LYS A 164 29.36 -11.97 -25.96
CA LYS A 164 28.60 -11.22 -26.98
C LYS A 164 29.50 -10.73 -28.12
N PHE A 165 30.68 -10.21 -27.81
CA PHE A 165 31.64 -9.77 -28.82
C PHE A 165 32.08 -10.95 -29.72
N ALA A 166 32.35 -12.12 -29.15
CA ALA A 166 32.68 -13.32 -29.91
C ALA A 166 31.55 -13.75 -30.84
N GLN A 167 30.30 -13.69 -30.36
CA GLN A 167 29.11 -13.98 -31.15
C GLN A 167 28.94 -12.98 -32.32
N MET A 168 29.17 -11.68 -32.09
CA MET A 168 29.10 -10.65 -33.14
C MET A 168 30.12 -10.89 -34.26
N LEU A 169 31.30 -11.40 -33.92
CA LEU A 169 32.33 -11.76 -34.90
C LEU A 169 32.11 -13.14 -35.54
N ASN A 170 31.12 -13.91 -35.07
CA ASN A 170 30.88 -15.29 -35.46
C ASN A 170 32.13 -16.18 -35.31
N LEU A 171 32.88 -15.95 -34.23
CA LEU A 171 34.09 -16.70 -33.86
C LEU A 171 33.88 -17.43 -32.54
N GLU A 172 34.56 -18.55 -32.37
CA GLU A 172 34.64 -19.21 -31.06
C GLU A 172 35.40 -18.31 -30.08
N TYR A 173 34.90 -18.22 -28.85
CA TYR A 173 35.46 -17.39 -27.78
C TYR A 173 36.97 -17.59 -27.59
N ASP A 174 37.42 -18.85 -27.59
CA ASP A 174 38.82 -19.22 -27.38
C ASP A 174 39.76 -18.81 -28.52
N LYS A 175 39.22 -18.42 -29.69
CA LYS A 175 40.00 -17.98 -30.85
C LYS A 175 40.29 -16.47 -30.84
N ILE A 176 39.76 -15.73 -29.87
CA ILE A 176 39.89 -14.28 -29.77
C ILE A 176 40.95 -13.93 -28.74
N ASN A 177 41.93 -13.12 -29.15
CA ASN A 177 42.91 -12.56 -28.23
C ASN A 177 42.34 -11.30 -27.56
N PHE A 178 41.75 -11.44 -26.38
CA PHE A 178 41.19 -10.32 -25.61
C PHE A 178 42.25 -9.36 -25.03
N ASP A 179 43.54 -9.72 -25.08
CA ASP A 179 44.64 -8.83 -24.70
C ASP A 179 45.12 -7.96 -25.86
N ASP A 180 44.65 -8.20 -27.09
CA ASP A 180 44.91 -7.32 -28.23
C ASP A 180 44.31 -5.93 -27.98
N GLU A 181 45.08 -4.87 -28.29
CA GLU A 181 44.67 -3.49 -27.97
C GLU A 181 43.38 -3.07 -28.69
N ASN A 182 43.18 -3.51 -29.94
CA ASN A 182 41.99 -3.16 -30.70
C ASN A 182 40.77 -3.94 -30.19
N VAL A 183 40.96 -5.22 -29.86
CA VAL A 183 39.90 -6.05 -29.25
C VAL A 183 39.48 -5.48 -27.91
N ARG A 184 40.44 -5.11 -27.05
CA ARG A 184 40.16 -4.51 -25.75
C ARG A 184 39.39 -3.20 -25.86
N LYS A 185 39.78 -2.30 -26.77
CA LYS A 185 39.06 -1.04 -27.01
C LYS A 185 37.62 -1.27 -27.43
N GLU A 186 37.38 -2.26 -28.28
CA GLU A 186 36.03 -2.56 -28.76
C GLU A 186 35.16 -3.23 -27.68
N VAL A 187 35.73 -4.14 -26.87
CA VAL A 187 35.05 -4.71 -25.69
C VAL A 187 34.75 -3.64 -24.64
N ASP A 188 35.69 -2.70 -24.41
CA ASP A 188 35.46 -1.56 -23.51
C ASP A 188 34.32 -0.67 -24.02
N ARG A 189 34.29 -0.36 -25.33
CA ARG A 189 33.21 0.39 -25.97
C ARG A 189 31.86 -0.30 -25.79
N LEU A 190 31.78 -1.60 -26.06
CA LEU A 190 30.55 -2.39 -25.86
C LEU A 190 30.11 -2.42 -24.39
N THR A 191 31.06 -2.49 -23.46
CA THR A 191 30.75 -2.47 -22.03
C THR A 191 30.20 -1.11 -21.59
N GLU A 192 30.74 -0.02 -22.13
CA GLU A 192 30.24 1.34 -21.87
C GLU A 192 28.84 1.55 -22.47
N GLU A 193 28.57 1.01 -23.66
CA GLU A 193 27.23 1.01 -24.25
C GLU A 193 26.22 0.26 -23.38
N GLU A 194 26.55 -0.97 -22.95
CA GLU A 194 25.68 -1.73 -22.06
C GLU A 194 25.49 -1.08 -20.69
N PHE A 195 26.53 -0.44 -20.15
CA PHE A 195 26.42 0.32 -18.91
C PHE A 195 25.47 1.51 -19.06
N ASN A 196 25.56 2.25 -20.17
CA ASN A 196 24.66 3.36 -20.45
C ASN A 196 23.21 2.87 -20.62
N GLU A 197 22.98 1.76 -21.32
CA GLU A 197 21.65 1.15 -21.44
C GLU A 197 21.08 0.71 -20.09
N PHE A 198 21.91 0.05 -19.27
CA PHE A 198 21.57 -0.33 -17.90
C PHE A 198 21.19 0.88 -17.05
N TRP A 199 22.00 1.94 -17.11
CA TRP A 199 21.81 3.16 -16.35
C TRP A 199 20.53 3.88 -16.77
N GLU A 200 20.32 4.07 -18.08
CA GLU A 200 19.12 4.67 -18.64
C GLU A 200 17.85 3.91 -18.24
N ARG A 201 17.87 2.58 -18.32
CA ARG A 201 16.75 1.74 -17.89
C ARG A 201 16.48 1.87 -16.39
N THR A 202 17.52 1.83 -15.57
CA THR A 202 17.42 1.95 -14.10
C THR A 202 16.83 3.30 -13.72
N MET A 203 17.35 4.39 -14.29
CA MET A 203 16.86 5.75 -14.04
C MET A 203 15.40 5.95 -14.47
N LYS A 204 14.99 5.40 -15.63
CA LYS A 204 13.60 5.44 -16.07
C LYS A 204 12.68 4.66 -15.13
N THR A 205 13.13 3.50 -14.65
CA THR A 205 12.37 2.67 -13.70
C THR A 205 12.19 3.39 -12.38
N GLU A 206 13.27 3.94 -11.80
CA GLU A 206 13.22 4.74 -10.58
C GLU A 206 12.28 5.94 -10.72
N GLN A 207 12.40 6.71 -11.82
CA GLN A 207 11.53 7.87 -12.06
C GLN A 207 10.05 7.47 -12.17
N LYS A 208 9.75 6.34 -12.81
CA LYS A 208 8.38 5.81 -12.91
C LYS A 208 7.83 5.42 -11.53
N ILE A 209 8.63 4.79 -10.66
CA ILE A 209 8.26 4.51 -9.27
C ILE A 209 7.95 5.82 -8.53
N VAL A 210 8.81 6.83 -8.67
CA VAL A 210 8.64 8.14 -8.03
C VAL A 210 7.36 8.81 -8.49
N ASP A 211 7.05 8.75 -9.79
CA ASP A 211 5.81 9.28 -10.35
C ASP A 211 4.58 8.56 -9.78
N TYR A 212 4.56 7.22 -9.80
CA TYR A 212 3.44 6.44 -9.27
C TYR A 212 3.19 6.73 -7.78
N LEU A 213 4.25 6.74 -6.98
CA LEU A 213 4.17 7.05 -5.54
C LEU A 213 3.73 8.51 -5.31
N SER A 214 4.19 9.44 -6.14
CA SER A 214 3.78 10.84 -6.09
C SER A 214 2.29 11.00 -6.39
N HIS A 215 1.78 10.37 -7.45
CA HIS A 215 0.36 10.42 -7.81
C HIS A 215 -0.51 9.91 -6.64
N LEU A 216 -0.14 8.76 -6.06
CA LEU A 216 -0.81 8.17 -4.89
C LEU A 216 -0.79 9.10 -3.68
N ARG A 217 0.38 9.66 -3.34
CA ARG A 217 0.57 10.55 -2.18
C ARG A 217 -0.21 11.85 -2.33
N ILE A 218 -0.12 12.48 -3.50
CA ILE A 218 -0.80 13.74 -3.80
C ILE A 218 -2.32 13.50 -3.81
N PHE A 219 -2.81 12.44 -4.47
CA PHE A 219 -4.23 12.09 -4.45
C PHE A 219 -4.75 11.91 -3.02
N ASN A 220 -4.05 11.10 -2.21
CA ASN A 220 -4.45 10.88 -0.83
C ASN A 220 -4.44 12.17 -0.01
N LYS A 221 -3.46 13.06 -0.23
CA LYS A 221 -3.41 14.34 0.48
C LYS A 221 -4.51 15.30 0.07
N CYS A 222 -4.79 15.39 -1.23
CA CYS A 222 -5.75 16.31 -1.80
C CYS A 222 -7.20 15.89 -1.53
N TYR A 223 -7.51 14.59 -1.65
CA TYR A 223 -8.89 14.13 -1.71
C TYR A 223 -9.30 13.15 -0.59
N VAL A 224 -8.34 12.51 0.12
CA VAL A 224 -8.63 11.53 1.18
C VAL A 224 -8.38 12.10 2.58
N THR A 225 -7.23 12.76 2.78
CA THR A 225 -6.74 13.23 4.09
C THR A 225 -6.40 14.73 4.03
N SER A 226 -7.42 15.59 4.03
CA SER A 226 -7.28 17.06 4.16
C SER A 226 -6.91 17.50 5.59
N ASP A 227 -6.11 16.71 6.30
CA ASP A 227 -5.84 16.83 7.74
C ASP A 227 -4.60 17.68 8.07
N ASN A 228 -3.83 18.16 7.08
CA ASN A 228 -2.67 19.04 7.33
C ASN A 228 -3.04 20.51 7.53
N ARG A 229 -4.11 20.80 8.26
CA ARG A 229 -4.52 22.19 8.53
C ARG A 229 -3.39 23.04 9.12
N TYR A 230 -2.54 22.45 9.97
CA TYR A 230 -1.37 23.13 10.55
C TYR A 230 -0.25 23.43 9.53
N ILE A 231 0.13 22.45 8.71
CA ILE A 231 1.16 22.66 7.68
C ILE A 231 0.64 23.66 6.65
N MET A 232 -0.63 23.55 6.27
CA MET A 232 -1.29 24.48 5.37
C MET A 232 -1.37 25.89 5.96
N SER A 233 -1.73 26.05 7.25
CA SER A 233 -1.77 27.36 7.87
C SER A 233 -0.40 28.01 7.95
N LYS A 234 0.65 27.23 8.28
CA LYS A 234 2.03 27.73 8.31
C LYS A 234 2.55 28.09 6.93
N ALA A 235 2.28 27.25 5.93
CA ALA A 235 2.65 27.51 4.55
C ALA A 235 1.95 28.77 4.04
N ASN A 236 0.64 28.93 4.31
CA ASN A 236 -0.11 30.12 3.93
C ASN A 236 0.42 31.37 4.64
N GLU A 237 0.76 31.30 5.93
CA GLU A 237 1.36 32.43 6.66
C GLU A 237 2.71 32.87 6.05
N LEU A 238 3.52 31.93 5.57
CA LEU A 238 4.74 32.23 4.84
C LEU A 238 4.45 32.86 3.47
N ILE A 239 3.54 32.24 2.71
CA ILE A 239 3.13 32.69 1.39
C ILE A 239 2.58 34.12 1.47
N GLU A 240 1.74 34.44 2.47
CA GLU A 240 1.23 35.80 2.71
C GLU A 240 2.33 36.80 3.05
N LYS A 241 3.39 36.37 3.75
CA LYS A 241 4.55 37.24 4.04
C LYS A 241 5.40 37.50 2.80
N GLU A 242 5.58 36.49 1.95
CA GLU A 242 6.38 36.59 0.72
C GLU A 242 5.61 37.23 -0.44
N ALA A 243 4.28 37.11 -0.45
CA ALA A 243 3.34 37.70 -1.40
C ALA A 243 3.58 39.20 -1.60
N ASN A 244 3.87 39.96 -0.54
CA ASN A 244 4.16 41.39 -0.61
C ASN A 244 5.37 41.76 -1.49
N SER A 245 6.21 40.77 -1.86
CA SER A 245 7.42 40.95 -2.70
C SER A 245 7.28 40.34 -4.10
N ILE A 246 6.13 39.75 -4.44
CA ILE A 246 5.91 39.01 -5.69
C ILE A 246 4.76 39.67 -6.47
N ASP A 247 4.87 39.67 -7.80
CA ASP A 247 3.85 40.25 -8.68
C ASP A 247 2.57 39.39 -8.66
N HIS A 248 1.48 39.95 -8.15
CA HIS A 248 0.17 39.31 -8.01
C HIS A 248 -0.65 39.29 -9.31
N THR A 249 0.03 39.09 -10.45
CA THR A 249 -0.72 38.88 -11.69
C THR A 249 -1.60 37.64 -11.56
N GLU A 250 -2.84 37.76 -12.03
CA GLU A 250 -3.83 36.67 -11.99
C GLU A 250 -3.26 35.41 -12.64
N PHE A 251 -3.39 34.25 -11.97
CA PHE A 251 -2.88 32.99 -12.48
C PHE A 251 -3.49 32.69 -13.85
N LYS A 252 -2.62 32.58 -14.86
CA LYS A 252 -3.04 32.20 -16.22
C LYS A 252 -2.73 30.74 -16.47
N ALA A 253 -3.78 29.98 -16.73
CA ALA A 253 -3.63 28.64 -17.29
C ALA A 253 -2.92 28.75 -18.65
N ASP A 254 -1.99 27.85 -18.89
CA ASP A 254 -1.32 27.73 -20.19
C ASP A 254 -2.31 27.22 -21.26
N ASP A 255 -1.96 27.36 -22.55
CA ASP A 255 -2.82 26.93 -23.66
C ASP A 255 -3.24 25.46 -23.51
N ASP A 256 -2.30 24.55 -23.23
CA ASP A 256 -2.60 23.13 -23.06
C ASP A 256 -3.52 22.87 -21.85
N GLU A 257 -3.29 23.60 -20.77
CA GLU A 257 -4.12 23.51 -19.58
C GLU A 257 -5.53 24.05 -19.89
N SER A 258 -5.65 25.14 -20.64
CA SER A 258 -6.95 25.74 -20.96
C SER A 258 -7.87 24.80 -21.75
N LEU A 259 -7.30 23.86 -22.51
CA LEU A 259 -8.03 22.83 -23.28
C LEU A 259 -8.72 21.80 -22.38
N ILE A 260 -8.19 21.57 -21.17
CA ILE A 260 -8.80 20.65 -20.21
C ILE A 260 -9.90 21.39 -19.45
N ASN A 261 -11.16 21.11 -19.84
CA ASN A 261 -12.32 21.68 -19.20
C ASN A 261 -12.54 21.09 -17.80
N ASP A 262 -12.04 21.80 -16.78
CA ASP A 262 -12.11 21.41 -15.37
C ASP A 262 -13.53 21.46 -14.77
N SER A 263 -14.52 22.03 -15.50
CA SER A 263 -15.92 21.95 -15.08
C SER A 263 -16.47 20.50 -15.02
N GLY A 264 -15.73 19.55 -15.64
CA GLY A 264 -15.93 18.11 -15.60
C GLY A 264 -15.13 17.34 -14.53
N SER A 265 -14.18 17.93 -13.79
CA SER A 265 -13.44 17.23 -12.70
C SER A 265 -14.27 17.02 -11.43
N LYS A 266 -15.60 16.96 -11.60
CA LYS A 266 -16.61 16.69 -10.59
C LYS A 266 -16.59 15.28 -10.02
N SER A 267 -15.62 14.44 -10.32
CA SER A 267 -15.53 13.21 -9.54
C SER A 267 -14.10 12.92 -9.15
N CYS A 268 -13.79 13.22 -7.89
CA CYS A 268 -12.70 12.53 -7.19
C CYS A 268 -12.73 11.02 -7.49
N SER A 269 -13.92 10.45 -7.70
CA SER A 269 -14.14 9.06 -8.13
C SER A 269 -13.45 8.66 -9.44
N GLU A 270 -13.35 9.55 -10.44
CA GLU A 270 -12.66 9.25 -11.69
C GLU A 270 -11.15 9.18 -11.46
N LEU A 271 -10.59 10.20 -10.79
CA LEU A 271 -9.19 10.20 -10.38
C LEU A 271 -8.87 8.98 -9.51
N GLU A 272 -9.74 8.66 -8.56
CA GLU A 272 -9.64 7.49 -7.69
C GLU A 272 -9.58 6.20 -8.50
N SER A 273 -10.41 6.04 -9.53
CA SER A 273 -10.41 4.85 -10.38
C SER A 273 -9.14 4.68 -11.23
N ARG A 274 -8.43 5.79 -11.53
CA ARG A 274 -7.13 5.77 -12.23
C ARG A 274 -5.98 5.47 -11.28
N ILE A 275 -6.04 5.98 -10.06
CA ILE A 275 -5.01 5.79 -9.03
C ILE A 275 -5.11 4.40 -8.39
N TYR A 276 -6.32 3.94 -8.10
CA TYR A 276 -6.61 2.69 -7.42
C TYR A 276 -7.35 1.72 -8.33
N LYS A 277 -6.81 1.48 -9.53
CA LYS A 277 -7.43 0.62 -10.56
C LYS A 277 -7.71 -0.81 -10.10
N TRP A 278 -7.00 -1.28 -9.07
CA TRP A 278 -7.18 -2.59 -8.46
C TRP A 278 -8.32 -2.67 -7.43
N VAL A 279 -8.92 -1.55 -7.05
CA VAL A 279 -10.00 -1.46 -6.06
C VAL A 279 -11.35 -1.43 -6.75
N SER A 280 -12.31 -2.20 -6.24
CA SER A 280 -13.68 -2.26 -6.79
C SER A 280 -14.57 -1.09 -6.34
N HIS A 281 -14.11 -0.30 -5.38
CA HIS A 281 -14.86 0.74 -4.65
C HIS A 281 -16.07 0.21 -3.88
N SER A 282 -16.04 -1.07 -3.51
CA SER A 282 -17.00 -1.70 -2.58
C SER A 282 -16.36 -1.90 -1.21
N TYR A 283 -17.17 -1.81 -0.16
CA TYR A 283 -16.68 -2.10 1.19
C TYR A 283 -16.41 -3.60 1.40
N PRO A 284 -15.47 -3.94 2.29
CA PRO A 284 -15.35 -5.29 2.83
C PRO A 284 -16.63 -5.72 3.55
N ILE A 285 -16.77 -7.04 3.75
CA ILE A 285 -17.80 -7.60 4.61
C ILE A 285 -17.24 -7.72 6.02
N TYR A 286 -17.89 -7.08 6.99
CA TYR A 286 -17.51 -7.14 8.40
C TYR A 286 -18.48 -8.07 9.14
N GLU A 287 -17.98 -9.21 9.59
CA GLU A 287 -18.73 -10.20 10.36
C GLU A 287 -18.27 -10.16 11.82
N ARG A 288 -19.20 -9.93 12.73
CA ARG A 288 -18.93 -9.95 14.17
C ARG A 288 -18.83 -11.39 14.67
N TRP A 289 -18.16 -11.64 15.80
CA TRP A 289 -18.13 -12.95 16.46
C TRP A 289 -19.51 -13.56 16.75
N THR A 290 -20.58 -12.75 16.78
CA THR A 290 -21.98 -13.19 16.93
C THR A 290 -22.61 -13.73 15.64
N GLY A 291 -21.95 -13.56 14.49
CA GLY A 291 -22.50 -13.83 13.16
C GLY A 291 -23.24 -12.64 12.53
N GLU A 292 -23.30 -11.48 13.21
CA GLU A 292 -23.89 -10.26 12.63
C GLU A 292 -23.00 -9.71 11.51
N ILE A 293 -23.60 -9.44 10.33
CA ILE A 293 -22.89 -9.00 9.13
C ILE A 293 -23.18 -7.53 8.84
N PHE A 294 -22.14 -6.78 8.51
CA PHE A 294 -22.18 -5.37 8.12
C PHE A 294 -21.50 -5.19 6.75
N LEU A 295 -22.18 -4.48 5.85
CA LEU A 295 -21.70 -4.17 4.49
C LEU A 295 -20.97 -2.81 4.41
N SER A 296 -20.64 -2.24 5.57
CA SER A 296 -19.88 -1.01 5.72
C SER A 296 -19.14 -1.05 7.06
N PRO A 297 -18.07 -0.26 7.24
CA PRO A 297 -17.35 -0.17 8.51
C PRO A 297 -18.31 0.05 9.71
N PRO A 298 -18.25 -0.80 10.75
CA PRO A 298 -19.14 -0.69 11.90
C PRO A 298 -18.76 0.49 12.80
N ASP A 299 -19.76 1.09 13.45
CA ASP A 299 -19.54 2.04 14.55
C ASP A 299 -19.26 1.26 15.85
N LEU A 300 -17.98 1.21 16.24
CA LEU A 300 -17.52 0.39 17.36
C LEU A 300 -18.01 0.90 18.71
N ARG A 301 -18.48 2.14 18.81
CA ARG A 301 -19.06 2.69 20.06
C ARG A 301 -20.31 1.94 20.50
N LYS A 302 -20.97 1.24 19.58
CA LYS A 302 -22.14 0.40 19.86
C LYS A 302 -21.75 -0.93 20.51
N PHE A 303 -20.50 -1.37 20.36
CA PHE A 303 -20.05 -2.71 20.74
C PHE A 303 -18.97 -2.68 21.83
N VAL A 304 -18.16 -1.62 21.88
CA VAL A 304 -17.04 -1.49 22.83
C VAL A 304 -17.34 -0.36 23.82
N ARG A 305 -17.31 -0.68 25.11
CA ARG A 305 -17.65 0.25 26.20
C ARG A 305 -16.44 0.98 26.81
N HIS A 306 -15.24 0.61 26.40
CA HIS A 306 -13.97 1.11 26.93
C HIS A 306 -13.61 2.48 26.32
N PRO A 307 -13.64 3.59 27.09
CA PRO A 307 -13.41 4.93 26.54
C PRO A 307 -12.02 5.12 25.93
N GLU A 308 -11.01 4.42 26.45
CA GLU A 308 -9.62 4.44 25.96
C GLU A 308 -9.49 4.05 24.49
N VAL A 309 -10.41 3.23 23.98
CA VAL A 309 -10.49 2.82 22.57
C VAL A 309 -10.79 4.00 21.66
N PHE A 310 -11.44 5.06 22.16
CA PHE A 310 -11.85 6.21 21.37
C PHE A 310 -11.04 7.48 21.67
N LYS A 311 -10.05 7.40 22.57
CA LYS A 311 -9.14 8.53 22.87
C LYS A 311 -8.02 8.60 21.83
N THR A 312 -7.78 9.79 21.28
CA THR A 312 -6.71 10.05 20.31
C THR A 312 -5.32 9.84 20.92
N THR A 313 -4.39 9.20 20.21
CA THR A 313 -3.02 8.96 20.72
C THR A 313 -2.11 10.19 20.59
N ASN A 314 -2.37 11.09 19.62
CA ASN A 314 -1.45 12.19 19.29
C ASN A 314 -1.80 13.50 19.99
N SER A 315 -1.15 13.79 21.12
CA SER A 315 -1.38 14.99 21.94
C SER A 315 -0.76 16.28 21.38
N LYS A 316 0.13 16.20 20.38
CA LYS A 316 0.76 17.36 19.72
C LYS A 316 -0.20 18.18 18.84
N PHE A 317 -1.40 17.66 18.57
CA PHE A 317 -2.47 18.32 17.80
C PHE A 317 -3.64 18.80 18.69
N LYS A 318 -3.42 18.95 20.00
CA LYS A 318 -4.42 19.37 21.02
C LYS A 318 -5.12 20.71 20.79
N GLY A 319 -4.76 21.47 19.76
CA GLY A 319 -5.41 22.75 19.44
C GLY A 319 -6.83 22.62 18.90
N PHE A 320 -7.21 21.49 18.29
CA PHE A 320 -8.52 21.38 17.63
C PHE A 320 -9.12 19.97 17.76
N THR A 321 -9.98 19.84 18.79
CA THR A 321 -10.97 18.76 19.05
C THR A 321 -10.45 17.39 19.55
N GLU A 322 -11.10 16.86 20.59
CA GLU A 322 -10.93 15.49 21.15
C GLU A 322 -11.37 14.37 20.19
N ARG A 323 -11.82 14.73 18.98
CA ARG A 323 -12.24 13.80 17.95
C ARG A 323 -11.22 13.85 16.83
N PRO A 324 -10.83 12.71 16.27
CA PRO A 324 -10.10 12.67 15.02
C PRO A 324 -10.80 13.56 13.98
N SER A 325 -10.03 14.43 13.34
CA SER A 325 -10.56 15.35 12.33
C SER A 325 -11.06 14.53 11.16
N LYS A 326 -12.38 14.32 11.06
CA LYS A 326 -12.99 13.82 9.83
C LYS A 326 -12.50 14.69 8.68
N SER A 327 -12.09 14.05 7.59
CA SER A 327 -11.67 14.78 6.42
C SER A 327 -12.89 15.49 5.85
N ALA A 328 -12.93 16.81 6.01
CA ALA A 328 -13.74 17.65 5.16
C ALA A 328 -13.03 17.66 3.80
N SER A 329 -13.31 16.69 2.94
CA SER A 329 -12.86 16.80 1.55
C SER A 329 -13.56 18.03 0.99
N THR A 330 -12.77 19.04 0.63
CA THR A 330 -13.22 20.37 0.18
C THR A 330 -13.54 20.39 -1.31
N LEU A 331 -13.41 19.25 -1.99
CA LEU A 331 -13.36 19.14 -3.44
C LEU A 331 -14.46 18.22 -3.96
N ASN A 332 -15.38 18.77 -4.78
CA ASN A 332 -16.24 18.06 -5.73
C ASN A 332 -17.05 16.83 -5.22
N GLY A 333 -17.24 16.69 -3.91
CA GLY A 333 -17.96 15.59 -3.27
C GLY A 333 -17.05 14.40 -2.89
N PRO A 334 -17.39 13.64 -1.83
CA PRO A 334 -16.48 12.64 -1.27
C PRO A 334 -16.41 11.37 -2.14
N CYS A 335 -15.18 10.99 -2.53
CA CYS A 335 -14.82 9.71 -3.15
C CYS A 335 -14.90 8.53 -2.17
N PHE A 336 -14.73 7.30 -2.68
CA PHE A 336 -14.86 6.08 -1.89
C PHE A 336 -13.92 6.08 -0.68
N PHE A 337 -12.62 6.32 -0.87
CA PHE A 337 -11.63 6.32 0.20
C PHE A 337 -11.84 7.47 1.19
N ASN A 338 -12.35 8.62 0.74
CA ASN A 338 -12.74 9.69 1.65
C ASN A 338 -13.91 9.27 2.55
N LYS A 339 -14.97 8.68 1.96
CA LYS A 339 -16.11 8.13 2.71
C LYS A 339 -15.65 7.02 3.66
N PHE A 340 -14.80 6.13 3.17
CA PHE A 340 -14.23 5.02 3.94
C PHE A 340 -13.46 5.53 5.15
N LYS A 341 -12.45 6.40 4.95
CA LYS A 341 -11.69 7.02 6.04
C LYS A 341 -12.61 7.69 7.06
N ASN A 342 -13.62 8.44 6.58
CA ASN A 342 -14.56 9.13 7.44
C ASN A 342 -15.52 8.19 8.19
N SER A 343 -15.65 6.93 7.80
CA SER A 343 -16.40 5.91 8.54
C SER A 343 -15.57 5.18 9.60
N LEU A 344 -14.23 5.20 9.49
CA LEU A 344 -13.33 4.60 10.47
C LEU A 344 -13.49 5.26 11.84
N ASN A 345 -13.36 4.46 12.90
CA ASN A 345 -13.52 4.94 14.26
C ASN A 345 -12.80 4.02 15.26
N GLY A 346 -12.39 4.60 16.39
CA GLY A 346 -11.78 3.85 17.49
C GLY A 346 -10.40 3.28 17.15
N LYS A 347 -9.87 2.52 18.11
CA LYS A 347 -8.55 1.91 18.03
C LYS A 347 -8.63 0.40 18.17
N GLY A 348 -7.77 -0.34 17.48
CA GLY A 348 -7.83 -1.80 17.53
C GLY A 348 -6.55 -2.51 17.09
N ILE A 349 -6.59 -3.82 17.21
CA ILE A 349 -5.53 -4.73 16.75
C ILE A 349 -6.00 -5.35 15.43
N VAL A 350 -5.16 -5.31 14.41
CA VAL A 350 -5.44 -5.87 13.09
C VAL A 350 -4.50 -7.03 12.83
N LEU A 351 -5.06 -8.16 12.44
CA LEU A 351 -4.35 -9.38 12.07
C LEU A 351 -4.69 -9.75 10.63
N SER A 352 -3.72 -10.28 9.89
CA SER A 352 -3.93 -10.88 8.56
C SER A 352 -3.55 -12.35 8.60
N ILE A 353 -4.50 -13.25 8.36
CA ILE A 353 -4.30 -14.68 8.60
C ILE A 353 -4.84 -15.53 7.45
N GLY A 354 -4.48 -16.81 7.46
CA GLY A 354 -5.20 -17.88 6.79
C GLY A 354 -5.40 -19.06 7.75
N ASP A 355 -6.13 -20.09 7.34
CA ASP A 355 -6.47 -21.24 8.21
C ASP A 355 -5.25 -21.88 8.88
N LYS A 356 -4.10 -21.93 8.19
CA LYS A 356 -2.85 -22.50 8.71
C LYS A 356 -2.27 -21.80 9.94
N HIS A 357 -2.75 -20.61 10.28
CA HIS A 357 -2.26 -19.79 11.40
C HIS A 357 -3.21 -19.79 12.60
N VAL A 358 -4.28 -20.59 12.58
CA VAL A 358 -5.32 -20.60 13.62
C VAL A 358 -4.74 -20.86 15.01
N ASP A 359 -3.78 -21.77 15.14
CA ASP A 359 -3.21 -22.14 16.45
C ASP A 359 -2.48 -20.95 17.08
N ASP A 360 -1.64 -20.26 16.31
CA ASP A 360 -0.87 -19.10 16.80
C ASP A 360 -1.78 -17.95 17.22
N ILE A 361 -2.88 -17.73 16.51
CA ILE A 361 -3.87 -16.70 16.85
C ILE A 361 -4.63 -17.05 18.12
N VAL A 362 -5.00 -18.32 18.29
CA VAL A 362 -5.66 -18.78 19.51
C VAL A 362 -4.76 -18.49 20.72
N ARG A 363 -3.45 -18.75 20.59
CA ARG A 363 -2.44 -18.44 21.62
C ARG A 363 -2.31 -16.93 21.85
N LEU A 364 -2.20 -16.15 20.78
CA LEU A 364 -2.12 -14.69 20.85
C LEU A 364 -3.35 -14.07 21.51
N ILE A 365 -4.56 -14.53 21.18
CA ILE A 365 -5.79 -14.04 21.80
C ILE A 365 -5.79 -14.36 23.31
N ARG A 366 -5.41 -15.58 23.72
CA ARG A 366 -5.30 -15.94 25.14
C ARG A 366 -4.31 -15.05 25.87
N LEU A 367 -3.16 -14.78 25.25
CA LEU A 367 -2.16 -13.87 25.79
C LEU A 367 -2.70 -12.44 25.91
N LEU A 368 -3.36 -11.91 24.89
CA LEU A 368 -3.98 -10.57 24.93
C LEU A 368 -5.02 -10.46 26.05
N ARG A 369 -5.78 -11.54 26.32
CA ARG A 369 -6.69 -11.60 27.47
C ARG A 369 -5.93 -11.54 28.78
N ALA A 370 -4.83 -12.27 28.91
CA ALA A 370 -3.96 -12.23 30.10
C ALA A 370 -3.26 -10.88 30.27
N LEU A 371 -3.04 -10.12 29.20
CA LEU A 371 -2.54 -8.74 29.25
C LEU A 371 -3.63 -7.71 29.51
N ASN A 372 -4.86 -8.15 29.84
CA ASN A 372 -6.02 -7.30 30.09
C ASN A 372 -6.36 -6.37 28.90
N ASN A 373 -6.27 -6.88 27.66
CA ASN A 373 -6.55 -6.10 26.47
C ASN A 373 -8.04 -5.71 26.38
N HIS A 374 -8.31 -4.43 26.12
CA HIS A 374 -9.66 -3.90 25.88
C HIS A 374 -9.89 -3.47 24.41
N TYR A 375 -8.85 -3.51 23.59
CA TYR A 375 -8.94 -3.09 22.19
C TYR A 375 -9.59 -4.19 21.34
N PRO A 376 -10.59 -3.87 20.50
CA PRO A 376 -11.18 -4.83 19.58
C PRO A 376 -10.14 -5.37 18.58
N ILE A 377 -10.35 -6.60 18.13
CA ILE A 377 -9.46 -7.32 17.21
C ILE A 377 -10.19 -7.54 15.88
N GLN A 378 -9.58 -7.12 14.77
CA GLN A 378 -10.04 -7.43 13.42
C GLN A 378 -9.09 -8.39 12.71
N ILE A 379 -9.67 -9.47 12.21
CA ILE A 379 -8.99 -10.50 11.46
C ILE A 379 -9.37 -10.32 10.00
N VAL A 380 -8.44 -9.78 9.21
CA VAL A 380 -8.66 -9.42 7.81
C VAL A 380 -8.13 -10.52 6.90
N PHE A 381 -8.95 -10.97 5.96
CA PHE A 381 -8.61 -12.01 5.01
C PHE A 381 -9.16 -11.68 3.62
N TYR A 382 -8.50 -12.22 2.61
CA TYR A 382 -8.80 -11.92 1.21
C TYR A 382 -9.79 -12.88 0.57
N ASP A 383 -9.68 -14.18 0.83
CA ASP A 383 -10.49 -15.20 0.13
C ASP A 383 -11.52 -15.81 1.09
N SER A 384 -11.09 -16.80 1.86
CA SER A 384 -11.94 -17.49 2.81
C SER A 384 -11.15 -17.89 4.04
N LEU A 385 -11.91 -18.04 5.13
CA LEU A 385 -11.46 -18.59 6.40
C LEU A 385 -12.52 -19.61 6.79
N SER A 386 -12.11 -20.83 7.12
CA SER A 386 -13.05 -21.90 7.44
C SER A 386 -13.88 -21.58 8.68
N ASP A 387 -15.12 -22.09 8.72
CA ASP A 387 -16.00 -21.93 9.88
C ASP A 387 -15.41 -22.56 11.15
N GLU A 388 -14.62 -23.63 10.99
CA GLU A 388 -13.86 -24.24 12.10
C GLU A 388 -12.84 -23.25 12.66
N THR A 389 -12.04 -22.61 11.82
CA THR A 389 -11.07 -21.59 12.25
C THR A 389 -11.76 -20.43 12.96
N LYS A 390 -12.85 -19.91 12.39
CA LYS A 390 -13.64 -18.85 13.04
C LYS A 390 -14.15 -19.30 14.40
N ALA A 391 -14.70 -20.50 14.52
CA ALA A 391 -15.22 -21.05 15.77
C ALA A 391 -14.12 -21.19 16.84
N ARG A 392 -12.92 -21.66 16.47
CA ARG A 392 -11.77 -21.77 17.38
C ARG A 392 -11.31 -20.41 17.90
N ILE A 393 -11.24 -19.41 17.03
CA ILE A 393 -10.90 -18.03 17.38
C ILE A 393 -11.96 -17.43 18.32
N VAL A 394 -13.24 -17.60 18.01
CA VAL A 394 -14.35 -17.12 18.86
C VAL A 394 -14.30 -17.80 20.23
N ALA A 395 -14.06 -19.11 20.27
CA ALA A 395 -13.90 -19.85 21.52
C ALA A 395 -12.75 -19.29 22.36
N ALA A 396 -11.57 -19.06 21.77
CA ALA A 396 -10.43 -18.47 22.48
C ALA A 396 -10.73 -17.06 23.03
N ALA A 397 -11.49 -16.25 22.28
CA ALA A 397 -11.84 -14.88 22.64
C ALA A 397 -12.97 -14.77 23.68
N ARG A 398 -13.94 -15.69 23.66
CA ARG A 398 -15.22 -15.54 24.37
C ARG A 398 -15.46 -16.56 25.48
N ASN A 399 -14.81 -17.72 25.45
CA ASN A 399 -14.99 -18.75 26.48
C ASN A 399 -14.49 -18.25 27.84
N LYS A 400 -15.08 -18.80 28.90
CA LYS A 400 -14.63 -18.52 30.27
C LYS A 400 -13.18 -18.99 30.43
N MET A 401 -12.36 -18.17 31.07
CA MET A 401 -10.95 -18.46 31.35
C MET A 401 -10.70 -18.11 32.82
N VAL A 402 -11.25 -18.96 33.67
CA VAL A 402 -11.22 -18.82 35.14
C VAL A 402 -10.03 -19.56 35.76
N ASP A 403 -9.58 -20.64 35.11
CA ASP A 403 -8.46 -21.44 35.55
C ASP A 403 -7.20 -20.93 34.86
N LEU A 404 -6.24 -20.44 35.65
CA LEU A 404 -4.95 -19.95 35.20
C LEU A 404 -3.85 -20.97 35.53
N PRO A 405 -2.75 -21.00 34.76
CA PRO A 405 -1.62 -21.90 35.04
C PRO A 405 -1.02 -21.62 36.44
N GLU A 406 -0.38 -22.63 37.02
CA GLU A 406 0.20 -22.55 38.37
C GLU A 406 1.20 -21.39 38.52
N SER A 407 1.91 -21.06 37.43
CA SER A 407 2.82 -19.90 37.34
C SER A 407 2.15 -18.58 37.72
N PHE A 408 0.83 -18.44 37.52
CA PHE A 408 0.09 -17.24 37.93
C PHE A 408 0.20 -16.96 39.44
N HIS A 409 0.22 -17.99 40.29
CA HIS A 409 0.29 -17.80 41.73
C HIS A 409 1.57 -17.09 42.19
N LYS A 410 2.65 -17.17 41.41
CA LYS A 410 3.92 -16.48 41.69
C LYS A 410 3.83 -14.98 41.41
N VAL A 411 3.01 -14.62 40.42
CA VAL A 411 2.93 -13.26 39.88
C VAL A 411 1.62 -12.53 40.21
N SER A 412 0.67 -13.20 40.87
CA SER A 412 -0.66 -12.65 41.17
C SER A 412 -0.61 -11.32 41.93
N LYS A 413 0.45 -11.09 42.72
CA LYS A 413 0.73 -9.83 43.44
C LYS A 413 0.92 -8.62 42.52
N HIS A 414 1.27 -8.82 41.26
CA HIS A 414 1.51 -7.75 40.27
C HIS A 414 0.24 -7.33 39.52
N PHE A 415 -0.85 -8.10 39.65
CA PHE A 415 -2.09 -7.83 38.96
C PHE A 415 -3.12 -7.19 39.90
N PRO A 416 -4.02 -6.33 39.38
CA PRO A 416 -5.03 -5.72 40.21
C PRO A 416 -6.03 -6.77 40.76
N PRO A 417 -6.71 -6.51 41.89
CA PRO A 417 -7.61 -7.49 42.51
C PRO A 417 -8.75 -7.99 41.62
N ASP A 418 -9.15 -7.18 40.63
CA ASP A 418 -10.21 -7.46 39.66
C ASP A 418 -9.71 -8.11 38.36
N TYR A 419 -8.41 -8.44 38.27
CA TYR A 419 -7.79 -9.08 37.10
C TYR A 419 -8.48 -10.38 36.68
N LEU A 420 -8.90 -11.19 37.67
CA LEU A 420 -9.61 -12.45 37.45
C LEU A 420 -11.01 -12.38 38.06
N ASN A 421 -11.99 -11.96 37.26
CA ASN A 421 -13.38 -11.87 37.71
C ASN A 421 -14.16 -13.14 37.36
N VAL A 422 -14.29 -14.05 38.32
CA VAL A 422 -15.00 -15.34 38.15
C VAL A 422 -16.48 -15.14 37.76
N GLN A 423 -17.13 -14.07 38.23
CA GLN A 423 -18.53 -13.79 37.89
C GLN A 423 -18.69 -13.40 36.41
N ASP A 424 -17.70 -12.69 35.86
CA ASP A 424 -17.67 -12.27 34.46
C ASP A 424 -17.00 -13.29 33.52
N GLY A 425 -16.59 -14.44 34.07
CA GLY A 425 -16.02 -15.56 33.32
C GLY A 425 -14.49 -15.58 33.26
N GLY A 426 -13.81 -14.94 34.20
CA GLY A 426 -12.36 -14.94 34.37
C GLY A 426 -11.69 -13.78 33.63
N LEU A 427 -10.64 -14.08 32.86
CA LEU A 427 -9.94 -13.06 32.07
C LEU A 427 -10.88 -12.35 31.06
N PRO A 428 -10.66 -11.06 30.76
CA PRO A 428 -11.57 -10.25 29.94
C PRO A 428 -11.81 -10.88 28.57
N LYS A 429 -13.06 -10.86 28.13
CA LYS A 429 -13.44 -11.35 26.80
C LYS A 429 -13.06 -10.34 25.74
N GLN A 430 -12.59 -10.82 24.59
CA GLN A 430 -12.19 -9.97 23.47
C GLN A 430 -13.36 -9.75 22.51
N GLU A 431 -13.41 -8.57 21.89
CA GLU A 431 -14.35 -8.25 20.81
C GLU A 431 -13.66 -8.53 19.47
N VAL A 432 -14.08 -9.62 18.80
CA VAL A 432 -13.46 -10.10 17.55
C VAL A 432 -14.38 -9.87 16.36
N TRP A 433 -13.77 -9.47 15.25
CA TRP A 433 -14.39 -9.22 13.96
C TRP A 433 -13.61 -9.91 12.85
N PHE A 434 -14.34 -10.50 11.91
CA PHE A 434 -13.82 -11.13 10.70
C PHE A 434 -14.11 -10.20 9.51
N VAL A 435 -13.08 -9.79 8.79
CA VAL A 435 -13.19 -8.81 7.70
C VAL A 435 -12.79 -9.47 6.38
N ASN A 436 -13.77 -9.73 5.53
CA ASN A 436 -13.53 -10.29 4.21
C ASN A 436 -13.36 -9.16 3.18
N THR A 437 -12.17 -9.08 2.58
CA THR A 437 -11.80 -8.04 1.59
C THR A 437 -12.01 -8.47 0.14
N TYR A 438 -12.48 -9.69 -0.12
CA TYR A 438 -12.65 -10.23 -1.47
C TYR A 438 -13.39 -9.29 -2.42
N ASN A 439 -14.48 -8.69 -1.94
CA ASN A 439 -15.34 -7.79 -2.72
C ASN A 439 -14.74 -6.39 -2.91
N ALA A 440 -13.75 -6.00 -2.12
CA ALA A 440 -13.10 -4.69 -2.22
C ALA A 440 -12.03 -4.65 -3.33
N ILE A 441 -11.66 -5.82 -3.88
CA ILE A 441 -10.66 -5.97 -4.93
C ILE A 441 -11.35 -6.23 -6.27
N HIS A 442 -10.92 -5.52 -7.29
CA HIS A 442 -11.41 -5.70 -8.65
C HIS A 442 -10.98 -7.07 -9.22
N ASP A 443 -11.86 -7.73 -9.97
CA ASP A 443 -11.73 -9.12 -10.41
C ASP A 443 -10.39 -9.43 -11.11
N HIS A 444 -9.95 -8.56 -12.02
CA HIS A 444 -8.68 -8.71 -12.75
C HIS A 444 -7.41 -8.69 -11.90
N PHE A 445 -7.48 -8.21 -10.65
CA PHE A 445 -6.29 -8.05 -9.78
C PHE A 445 -6.30 -8.99 -8.57
N LYS A 446 -7.31 -9.84 -8.47
CA LYS A 446 -7.52 -10.80 -7.37
C LYS A 446 -6.30 -11.68 -7.09
N ASP A 447 -5.64 -12.14 -8.14
CA ASP A 447 -4.48 -13.03 -8.01
C ASP A 447 -3.24 -12.36 -7.40
N LYS A 448 -3.14 -11.02 -7.44
CA LYS A 448 -2.01 -10.27 -6.89
C LYS A 448 -2.00 -10.22 -5.36
N PHE A 449 -3.16 -10.38 -4.72
CA PHE A 449 -3.31 -10.25 -3.27
C PHE A 449 -3.25 -11.58 -2.51
N LYS A 450 -2.87 -12.66 -3.20
CA LYS A 450 -2.63 -13.96 -2.56
C LYS A 450 -1.39 -13.88 -1.65
N ARG A 451 -1.41 -14.63 -0.54
CA ARG A 451 -0.29 -14.77 0.42
C ARG A 451 0.04 -13.46 1.16
N PHE A 452 1.31 -13.03 1.16
CA PHE A 452 1.82 -11.93 1.99
C PHE A 452 1.16 -10.57 1.69
N ALA A 453 0.69 -10.37 0.46
CA ALA A 453 -0.02 -9.16 0.07
C ALA A 453 -1.34 -8.95 0.85
N ASN A 454 -1.89 -9.98 1.50
CA ASN A 454 -3.05 -9.83 2.39
C ASN A 454 -2.79 -8.89 3.58
N LYS A 455 -1.54 -8.78 4.05
CA LYS A 455 -1.17 -7.82 5.11
C LYS A 455 -1.40 -6.37 4.68
N PHE A 456 -1.16 -6.07 3.40
CA PHE A 456 -1.45 -4.76 2.84
C PHE A 456 -2.97 -4.49 2.78
N LEU A 457 -3.78 -5.50 2.48
CA LEU A 457 -5.24 -5.35 2.55
C LEU A 457 -5.72 -5.12 3.98
N ALA A 458 -5.09 -5.77 4.96
CA ALA A 458 -5.41 -5.58 6.37
C ALA A 458 -5.16 -4.14 6.85
N THR A 459 -4.07 -3.51 6.41
CA THR A 459 -3.80 -2.12 6.76
C THR A 459 -4.77 -1.15 6.09
N LEU A 460 -5.23 -1.45 4.87
CA LEU A 460 -6.10 -0.55 4.13
C LEU A 460 -7.59 -0.68 4.49
N PHE A 461 -8.09 -1.90 4.70
CA PHE A 461 -9.54 -2.18 4.73
C PHE A 461 -10.11 -2.55 6.11
N ASN A 462 -9.34 -2.39 7.18
CA ASN A 462 -9.86 -2.47 8.55
C ASN A 462 -10.78 -1.27 8.87
N SER A 463 -11.56 -1.36 9.95
CA SER A 463 -12.52 -0.30 10.35
C SER A 463 -11.99 0.65 11.44
N PHE A 464 -10.75 0.47 11.89
CA PHE A 464 -10.17 1.27 12.97
C PHE A 464 -9.54 2.54 12.41
N GLU A 465 -9.62 3.61 13.18
CA GLU A 465 -9.00 4.88 12.81
C GLU A 465 -7.52 4.92 13.19
N GLU A 466 -7.15 4.27 14.30
CA GLU A 466 -5.75 3.96 14.63
C GLU A 466 -5.66 2.46 14.93
N PHE A 467 -4.64 1.78 14.43
CA PHE A 467 -4.51 0.35 14.65
C PHE A 467 -3.06 -0.08 14.82
N MET A 468 -2.90 -1.23 15.46
CA MET A 468 -1.64 -1.97 15.48
C MET A 468 -1.80 -3.18 14.55
N LEU A 469 -0.99 -3.22 13.48
CA LEU A 469 -0.87 -4.44 12.68
C LEU A 469 0.02 -5.41 13.44
N VAL A 470 -0.50 -6.60 13.73
CA VAL A 470 0.23 -7.66 14.43
C VAL A 470 0.26 -8.89 13.50
N ASP A 471 1.41 -9.55 13.43
CA ASP A 471 1.55 -10.79 12.67
C ASP A 471 1.00 -11.97 13.48
N ALA A 472 0.54 -13.01 12.81
CA ALA A 472 0.01 -14.19 13.51
C ALA A 472 1.13 -14.95 14.26
N ASP A 473 2.34 -14.93 13.72
CA ASP A 473 3.54 -15.58 14.23
C ASP A 473 4.39 -14.66 15.12
N THR A 474 3.88 -13.50 15.54
CA THR A 474 4.60 -12.71 16.54
C THR A 474 4.55 -13.42 17.88
N THR A 475 5.65 -14.09 18.23
CA THR A 475 5.89 -14.58 19.58
C THR A 475 6.42 -13.42 20.43
N THR A 476 5.71 -13.05 21.49
CA THR A 476 6.34 -12.36 22.62
C THR A 476 6.98 -13.42 23.51
N GLU A 477 8.03 -14.09 23.03
CA GLU A 477 8.75 -15.10 23.81
C GLU A 477 9.95 -14.48 24.53
N LEU A 478 9.99 -14.65 25.85
CA LEU A 478 11.19 -14.54 26.68
C LEU A 478 11.51 -15.96 27.18
N LYS A 479 12.30 -16.73 26.44
CA LYS A 479 12.72 -18.07 26.88
C LYS A 479 13.70 -17.94 28.05
N SER A 480 13.38 -18.52 29.21
CA SER A 480 14.34 -18.73 30.29
C SER A 480 14.91 -20.15 30.22
N GLN A 481 16.20 -20.31 30.47
CA GLN A 481 16.84 -21.62 30.67
C GLN A 481 17.47 -21.69 32.07
N GLN A 482 17.40 -22.86 32.67
CA GLN A 482 17.95 -23.11 34.01
C GLN A 482 19.38 -23.66 33.89
N LYS A 483 20.38 -22.90 34.38
CA LYS A 483 21.75 -23.43 34.60
C LYS A 483 22.21 -23.07 36.01
N GLY A 484 22.49 -24.08 36.83
CA GLY A 484 23.21 -23.92 38.10
C GLY A 484 22.42 -23.30 39.26
N GLY A 485 21.09 -23.47 39.30
CA GLY A 485 20.27 -23.00 40.44
C GLY A 485 20.01 -21.49 40.48
N THR A 486 20.42 -20.75 39.45
CA THR A 486 20.06 -19.35 39.21
C THR A 486 19.41 -19.27 37.83
N TRP A 487 18.22 -18.66 37.72
CA TRP A 487 17.57 -18.47 36.43
C TRP A 487 18.27 -17.31 35.70
N LYS A 488 18.93 -17.60 34.59
CA LYS A 488 19.55 -16.60 33.70
C LYS A 488 18.92 -16.71 32.31
N VAL A 489 18.53 -15.58 31.73
CA VAL A 489 18.09 -15.50 30.34
C VAL A 489 19.30 -15.09 29.51
N ASP A 490 19.98 -16.07 28.93
CA ASP A 490 21.13 -15.80 28.05
C ASP A 490 20.64 -15.45 26.64
N ILE A 491 20.48 -14.15 26.33
CA ILE A 491 20.43 -13.69 24.94
C ILE A 491 21.88 -13.60 24.44
N VAL A 492 22.40 -14.69 23.89
CA VAL A 492 23.70 -14.66 23.23
C VAL A 492 23.48 -14.24 21.77
N ILE A 493 23.64 -12.97 21.48
CA ILE A 493 23.83 -12.52 20.09
C ILE A 493 25.29 -12.80 19.74
N VAL A 494 25.56 -13.93 19.08
CA VAL A 494 26.86 -14.19 18.46
C VAL A 494 26.84 -13.54 17.08
N ILE A 495 27.54 -12.41 16.93
CA ILE A 495 27.88 -11.85 15.63
C ILE A 495 29.32 -12.26 15.36
N TYR A 496 29.56 -13.01 14.28
CA TYR A 496 30.92 -13.33 13.84
C TYR A 496 31.58 -12.05 13.31
N GLY A 497 32.41 -11.44 14.16
CA GLY A 497 33.33 -10.36 13.80
C GLY A 497 34.73 -10.89 13.55
N GLY A 498 35.45 -10.26 12.64
CA GLY A 498 36.84 -10.52 12.31
C GLY A 498 37.50 -9.20 11.89
N LEU A 499 38.82 -9.22 11.71
CA LEU A 499 39.58 -8.03 11.31
C LEU A 499 38.95 -7.36 10.07
N THR A 500 38.56 -6.10 10.22
CA THR A 500 38.13 -5.27 9.11
C THR A 500 39.33 -4.90 8.23
N SER A 501 39.09 -4.47 6.99
CA SER A 501 40.13 -4.16 6.00
C SER A 501 41.07 -3.01 6.41
N ASP A 502 40.69 -2.22 7.41
CA ASP A 502 41.49 -1.15 8.04
C ASP A 502 42.26 -1.63 9.29
N GLY A 503 42.23 -2.93 9.60
CA GLY A 503 42.95 -3.54 10.72
C GLY A 503 42.27 -3.39 12.08
N GLN A 504 41.03 -2.88 12.15
CA GLN A 504 40.28 -2.82 13.40
C GLN A 504 39.58 -4.15 13.71
N ASP A 505 39.56 -4.52 14.99
CA ASP A 505 38.81 -5.68 15.46
C ASP A 505 37.38 -5.24 15.75
N ASN A 506 36.43 -5.68 14.92
CA ASN A 506 35.02 -5.36 15.09
C ASN A 506 34.26 -6.38 15.95
N THR A 507 34.97 -7.25 16.67
CA THR A 507 34.37 -8.22 17.59
C THR A 507 33.58 -7.49 18.67
N GLN A 508 32.25 -7.53 18.58
CA GLN A 508 31.37 -7.06 19.64
C GLN A 508 31.08 -8.20 20.62
N VAL A 509 31.43 -7.98 21.89
CA VAL A 509 31.14 -8.92 22.99
C VAL A 509 29.64 -8.90 23.28
N GLY A 510 28.99 -10.05 23.20
CA GLY A 510 27.57 -10.20 23.55
C GLY A 510 27.29 -9.73 24.99
N ARG A 511 26.20 -8.98 25.18
CA ARG A 511 25.73 -8.57 26.51
C ARG A 511 24.81 -9.64 27.09
N VAL A 512 25.14 -10.11 28.28
CA VAL A 512 24.22 -10.90 29.12
C VAL A 512 23.32 -9.93 29.86
N PHE A 513 22.01 -10.10 29.74
CA PHE A 513 21.02 -9.36 30.50
C PHE A 513 20.57 -10.21 31.68
N GLU A 514 20.78 -9.73 32.90
CA GLU A 514 20.22 -10.35 34.09
C GLU A 514 18.83 -9.79 34.33
N PHE A 515 17.83 -10.68 34.36
CA PHE A 515 16.46 -10.33 34.74
C PHE A 515 16.25 -10.69 36.20
N ASP A 516 15.52 -9.86 36.92
CA ASP A 516 15.09 -10.17 38.27
C ASP A 516 14.08 -11.33 38.28
N GLN A 517 13.91 -11.97 39.44
CA GLN A 517 13.03 -13.13 39.57
C GLN A 517 11.57 -12.82 39.23
N ASP A 518 11.08 -11.61 39.52
CA ASP A 518 9.69 -11.23 39.21
C ASP A 518 9.50 -11.14 37.68
N SER A 519 10.47 -10.60 36.94
CA SER A 519 10.48 -10.59 35.47
C SER A 519 10.48 -12.01 34.87
N ILE A 520 11.23 -12.94 35.48
CA ILE A 520 11.29 -14.33 35.03
C ILE A 520 9.98 -15.06 35.31
N ASP A 521 9.38 -14.85 36.48
CA ASP A 521 8.11 -15.45 36.85
C ASP A 521 6.97 -14.90 35.98
N LEU A 522 7.00 -13.61 35.62
CA LEU A 522 6.07 -12.98 34.67
C LEU A 522 6.22 -13.59 33.27
N SER A 523 7.45 -13.77 32.80
CA SER A 523 7.70 -14.45 31.53
C SER A 523 7.15 -15.88 31.53
N SER A 524 7.38 -16.63 32.61
CA SER A 524 6.85 -17.99 32.77
C SER A 524 5.33 -18.02 32.70
N TYR A 525 4.65 -17.07 33.37
CA TYR A 525 3.20 -16.98 33.32
C TYR A 525 2.67 -16.74 31.91
N PHE A 526 3.21 -15.75 31.20
CA PHE A 526 2.79 -15.46 29.83
C PHE A 526 3.16 -16.57 28.84
N GLY A 527 4.30 -17.24 29.08
CA GLY A 527 4.71 -18.43 28.34
C GLY A 527 3.74 -19.59 28.50
N ASP A 528 3.30 -19.89 29.73
CA ASP A 528 2.33 -20.96 29.99
C ASP A 528 0.97 -20.65 29.35
N ILE A 529 0.53 -19.39 29.39
CA ILE A 529 -0.69 -18.93 28.70
C ILE A 529 -0.56 -19.11 27.18
N TRP A 530 0.61 -18.79 26.61
CA TRP A 530 0.89 -18.89 25.19
C TRP A 530 0.94 -20.34 24.71
N VAL A 531 1.69 -21.20 25.40
CA VAL A 531 1.77 -22.64 25.04
C VAL A 531 0.40 -23.30 25.22
N GLY A 532 -0.37 -22.81 26.21
CA GLY A 532 -1.65 -23.37 26.60
C GLY A 532 -1.45 -24.59 27.49
N ASN A 533 -2.13 -24.64 28.62
CA ASN A 533 -2.37 -25.91 29.28
C ASN A 533 -3.45 -26.63 28.46
N GLU A 534 -3.06 -27.66 27.70
CA GLU A 534 -4.00 -28.66 27.19
C GLU A 534 -4.49 -29.58 28.32
#